data_AF-A0A962KNL4-F1
#
_entry.id   AF-A0A962KNL4-F1
#
_cell.length_a   1.000
_cell.length_b   1.000
_cell.length_c   1.000
_cell.angle_alpha   90.00
_cell.angle_beta   90.00
_cell.angle_gamma   90.00
#
_symmetry.space_group_name_H-M   'P 1'
#
loop_
_entity.id
_entity.type
_entity.pdbx_description
1 polymer ?
#
loop_
_entity_poly.entity_id
_entity_poly.type
_entity_poly.pdbx_seq_one_letter_code
_entity_poly.pdbx_strand_id
1 'polypeptide(L)'
;MDVVLIILAAVGLTAVAVSAYVFTVAARNYVSADEHRRIVTWAAARERKRRVIRSPTDRRRGQPVVFPITVNGIVVATDRRSGDERRQARP
;
A
#
# COMPACT_ATOMS: atom_id res chain seq x y z
N MET A 1 -25.60 7.46 -52.20
CA MET A 1 -24.72 8.26 -51.32
C MET A 1 -25.20 8.27 -49.88
N ASP A 2 -26.52 8.37 -49.63
CA ASP A 2 -27.06 8.43 -48.26
C ASP A 2 -26.72 7.23 -47.38
N VAL A 3 -26.74 6.01 -47.92
CA VAL A 3 -26.38 4.80 -47.17
C VAL A 3 -24.94 4.88 -46.63
N VAL A 4 -24.01 5.44 -47.42
CA VAL A 4 -22.61 5.60 -47.00
C VAL A 4 -22.51 6.62 -45.87
N LEU A 5 -23.24 7.74 -45.95
CA LEU A 5 -23.29 8.75 -44.90
C LEU A 5 -23.88 8.19 -43.59
N ILE A 6 -24.92 7.37 -43.68
CA ILE A 6 -25.53 6.72 -42.51
C ILE A 6 -24.56 5.76 -41.84
N ILE A 7 -23.84 4.95 -42.62
CA ILE A 7 -22.82 4.03 -42.09
C ILE A 7 -21.69 4.82 -41.41
N LEU A 8 -21.21 5.88 -42.06
CA LEU A 8 -20.14 6.71 -41.51
C LEU A 8 -20.56 7.40 -40.21
N ALA A 9 -21.81 7.88 -40.15
CA ALA A 9 -22.39 8.48 -38.95
C ALA A 9 -22.52 7.47 -37.81
N ALA A 10 -23.00 6.26 -38.10
CA ALA A 10 -23.14 5.19 -37.10
C ALA A 10 -21.77 4.75 -36.55
N VAL A 11 -20.78 4.57 -37.41
CA VAL A 11 -19.40 4.21 -37.02
C VAL A 11 -18.79 5.34 -36.19
N GLY A 12 -18.92 6.59 -36.63
CA GLY A 12 -18.40 7.76 -35.91
C GLY A 12 -19.01 7.90 -34.51
N LEU A 13 -20.34 7.80 -34.41
CA LEU A 13 -21.04 7.90 -33.12
C LEU A 13 -20.63 6.78 -32.16
N THR A 14 -20.48 5.57 -32.68
CA THR A 14 -20.00 4.42 -31.89
C THR A 14 -18.58 4.64 -31.39
N ALA A 15 -17.68 5.14 -32.24
CA ALA A 15 -16.30 5.43 -31.86
C ALA A 15 -16.22 6.48 -30.75
N VAL A 16 -17.01 7.56 -30.84
CA VAL A 16 -17.08 8.60 -29.80
C VAL A 16 -17.63 8.03 -28.50
N ALA A 17 -18.70 7.23 -28.55
CA ALA A 17 -19.29 6.60 -27.36
C ALA A 17 -18.28 5.69 -26.63
N VAL A 18 -17.55 4.85 -27.37
CA VAL A 18 -16.51 3.97 -26.80
C VAL A 18 -15.36 4.78 -26.20
N SER A 19 -14.91 5.82 -26.89
CA SER A 19 -13.85 6.72 -26.40
C SER A 19 -14.24 7.37 -25.07
N ALA A 20 -15.46 7.93 -24.99
CA ALA A 20 -15.97 8.53 -23.77
C ALA A 20 -16.11 7.51 -22.63
N TYR A 21 -16.57 6.29 -22.92
CA TYR A 21 -16.65 5.23 -21.92
C TYR A 21 -15.28 4.86 -21.34
N VAL A 22 -14.29 4.61 -22.21
CA VAL A 22 -12.93 4.27 -21.75
C VAL A 22 -12.32 5.41 -20.94
N PHE A 23 -12.48 6.66 -21.38
CA PHE A 23 -11.99 7.83 -20.67
C PHE A 23 -12.62 7.96 -19.27
N THR A 24 -13.94 7.79 -19.16
CA THR A 24 -14.64 7.86 -17.86
C THR A 24 -14.26 6.72 -16.92
N VAL A 25 -14.12 5.50 -17.42
CA VAL A 25 -13.65 4.35 -16.64
C VAL A 25 -12.21 4.57 -16.17
N ALA A 26 -11.32 5.03 -17.07
CA ALA A 26 -9.94 5.35 -16.72
C ALA A 26 -9.90 6.46 -15.66
N ALA A 27 -10.61 7.57 -15.85
CA ALA A 27 -10.68 8.66 -14.89
C ALA A 27 -11.16 8.18 -13.50
N ARG A 28 -12.22 7.36 -13.45
CA ARG A 28 -12.69 6.75 -12.19
C ARG A 28 -11.63 5.88 -11.52
N ASN A 29 -10.92 5.06 -12.30
CA ASN A 29 -9.86 4.19 -11.79
C ASN A 29 -8.65 4.99 -11.31
N TYR A 30 -8.24 6.04 -12.02
CA TYR A 30 -7.15 6.93 -11.61
C TYR A 30 -7.46 7.65 -10.30
N VAL A 31 -8.66 8.22 -10.17
CA VAL A 31 -9.09 8.89 -8.92
C VAL A 31 -9.16 7.90 -7.76
N SER A 32 -9.70 6.71 -7.98
CA SER A 32 -9.80 5.67 -6.93
C SER A 32 -8.44 5.10 -6.52
N ALA A 33 -7.52 4.96 -7.48
CA ALA A 33 -6.15 4.49 -7.24
C ALA A 33 -5.33 5.53 -6.45
N ASP A 34 -5.53 6.83 -6.72
CA ASP A 34 -4.83 7.89 -5.99
C ASP A 34 -5.28 7.97 -4.53
N GLU A 35 -6.58 7.76 -4.27
CA GLU A 35 -7.13 7.68 -2.91
C GLU A 35 -6.58 6.46 -2.14
N HIS A 36 -6.57 5.27 -2.76
CA HIS A 36 -6.02 4.05 -2.16
C HIS A 36 -4.51 4.17 -1.90
N ARG A 37 -3.76 4.78 -2.83
CA ARG A 37 -2.32 5.00 -2.67
C ARG A 37 -2.02 5.96 -1.53
N ARG A 38 -2.84 7.00 -1.33
CA ARG A 38 -2.73 7.90 -0.17
C ARG A 38 -3.02 7.14 1.13
N ILE A 39 -4.10 6.37 1.21
CA ILE A 39 -4.42 5.61 2.44
C ILE A 39 -3.30 4.63 2.81
N VAL A 40 -2.75 3.89 1.85
CA VAL A 40 -1.67 2.91 2.09
C VAL A 40 -0.38 3.60 2.55
N THR A 41 -0.01 4.72 1.94
CA THR A 41 1.20 5.46 2.32
C THR A 41 1.10 6.08 3.72
N TRP A 42 -0.07 6.56 4.10
CA TRP A 42 -0.31 7.13 5.44
C TRP A 42 -0.36 6.05 6.51
N ALA A 43 -0.98 4.90 6.23
CA ALA A 43 -0.96 3.74 7.11
C ALA A 43 0.47 3.21 7.32
N ALA A 44 1.25 3.10 6.24
CA ALA A 44 2.65 2.67 6.29
C ALA A 44 3.55 3.67 7.06
N ALA A 45 3.32 4.99 6.88
CA ALA A 45 4.03 6.02 7.63
C ALA A 45 3.69 6.01 9.13
N ARG A 46 2.42 5.75 9.48
CA ARG A 46 1.98 5.62 10.87
C ARG A 46 2.54 4.37 11.55
N GLU A 47 2.62 3.26 10.81
CA GLU A 47 3.23 2.01 11.30
C GLU A 47 4.75 2.18 11.50
N ARG A 48 5.45 2.87 10.60
CA ARG A 48 6.88 3.21 10.79
C ARG A 48 7.13 4.06 12.04
N LYS A 49 6.23 4.97 12.40
CA LYS A 49 6.35 5.76 13.65
C LYS A 49 6.15 4.91 14.92
N ARG A 50 5.55 3.73 14.82
CA ARG A 50 5.27 2.85 15.97
C ARG A 50 6.37 1.82 16.22
N ARG A 51 7.23 1.57 15.24
CA ARG A 51 8.35 0.63 15.32
C ARG A 51 9.63 1.37 15.68
N VAL A 52 10.26 0.96 16.78
CA VAL A 52 11.57 1.49 17.17
C VAL A 52 12.64 0.65 16.50
N ILE A 53 13.54 1.30 15.74
CA ILE A 53 14.68 0.63 15.11
C ILE A 53 15.58 0.07 16.20
N ARG A 54 15.90 -1.22 16.12
CA ARG A 54 16.76 -1.91 17.09
C ARG A 54 18.19 -1.37 16.97
N SER A 55 18.74 -0.81 18.05
CA SER A 55 20.11 -0.27 18.03
C SER A 55 21.14 -1.41 17.94
N PRO A 56 22.26 -1.24 17.22
CA PRO A 56 23.30 -2.27 17.14
C PRO A 56 23.98 -2.54 18.50
N THR A 57 23.93 -1.59 19.44
CA THR A 57 24.43 -1.74 20.82
C THR A 57 23.62 -2.76 21.61
N ASP A 58 22.33 -2.91 21.30
CA ASP A 58 21.43 -3.90 21.90
C ASP A 58 21.83 -5.35 21.57
N ARG A 59 22.58 -5.59 20.47
CA ARG A 59 23.08 -6.94 20.13
C ARG A 59 24.08 -7.50 21.14
N ARG A 60 24.80 -6.65 21.87
CA ARG A 60 25.93 -7.09 22.72
C ARG A 60 25.51 -7.65 24.08
N ARG A 61 24.21 -7.60 24.42
CA ARG A 61 23.73 -8.03 25.75
C ARG A 61 23.14 -9.44 25.82
N GLY A 62 22.97 -10.14 24.70
CA GLY A 62 22.82 -11.61 24.62
C GLY A 62 21.71 -12.30 25.43
N GLN A 63 20.96 -11.59 26.28
CA GLN A 63 19.94 -12.18 27.13
C GLN A 63 18.65 -12.34 26.32
N PRO A 64 18.10 -13.57 26.22
CA PRO A 64 16.76 -13.77 25.69
C PRO A 64 15.77 -13.08 26.63
N VAL A 65 15.05 -12.09 26.10
CA VAL A 65 14.02 -11.37 26.84
C VAL A 65 12.68 -12.07 26.57
N VAL A 66 12.10 -12.66 27.61
CA VAL A 66 10.79 -13.31 27.56
C VAL A 66 9.74 -12.29 27.98
N PHE A 67 8.76 -12.03 27.10
CA PHE A 67 7.64 -11.13 27.39
C PHE A 67 6.52 -11.89 28.13
N PRO A 68 5.72 -11.22 28.98
CA PRO A 68 5.72 -9.78 29.26
C PRO A 68 6.86 -9.35 30.21
N ILE A 69 7.41 -8.16 30.00
CA ILE A 69 8.40 -7.55 30.89
C ILE A 69 7.91 -6.23 31.46
N THR A 70 8.38 -5.88 32.65
CA THR A 70 8.14 -4.56 33.25
C THR A 70 9.42 -3.75 33.17
N VAL A 71 9.37 -2.59 32.49
CA VAL A 71 10.50 -1.66 32.38
C VAL A 71 10.02 -0.30 32.88
N ASN A 72 10.66 0.26 33.91
CA ASN A 72 10.29 1.53 34.52
C ASN A 72 8.79 1.62 34.90
N GLY A 73 8.21 0.54 35.40
CA GLY A 73 6.79 0.47 35.79
C GLY A 73 5.81 0.31 34.62
N ILE A 74 6.28 0.22 33.38
CA ILE A 74 5.45 0.01 32.19
C ILE A 74 5.49 -1.47 31.81
N VAL A 75 4.30 -2.08 31.69
CA VAL A 75 4.16 -3.45 31.18
C VAL A 75 4.29 -3.44 29.66
N VAL A 76 5.34 -4.06 29.17
CA VAL A 76 5.54 -4.32 27.75
C VAL A 76 5.11 -5.76 27.48
N ALA A 77 3.96 -5.92 26.85
CA ALA A 77 3.34 -7.23 26.62
C ALA A 77 3.99 -8.01 25.46
N THR A 78 4.54 -7.32 24.47
CA THR A 78 5.09 -7.92 23.24
C THR A 78 6.30 -7.12 22.74
N ASP A 79 7.22 -7.78 22.04
CA ASP A 79 8.36 -7.11 21.41
C ASP A 79 7.86 -6.16 20.30
N ARG A 80 8.27 -4.89 20.37
CA ARG A 80 7.95 -3.87 19.35
C ARG A 80 9.14 -3.59 18.42
N ARG A 81 10.24 -4.31 18.57
CA ARG A 81 11.46 -4.17 17.76
C ARG A 81 11.31 -5.05 16.52
N SER A 82 11.24 -4.44 15.33
CA SER A 82 11.45 -5.20 14.09
C SER A 82 12.94 -5.39 13.91
N GLY A 83 13.45 -6.61 14.13
CA GLY A 83 14.74 -6.97 13.56
C GLY A 83 14.60 -6.99 12.05
N ASP A 84 15.56 -6.42 11.31
CA ASP A 84 15.74 -6.79 9.91
C ASP A 84 16.01 -8.30 9.90
N GLU A 85 14.97 -9.07 9.62
CA GLU A 85 14.92 -10.51 9.80
C GLU A 85 15.62 -11.21 8.64
N ARG A 86 16.92 -10.94 8.48
CA ARG A 86 17.81 -11.69 7.57
C ARG A 86 17.97 -13.17 7.96
N ARG A 87 17.24 -13.66 8.98
CA ARG A 87 17.25 -15.06 9.44
C ARG A 87 15.99 -15.85 9.08
N GLN A 88 15.06 -15.31 8.28
CA GLN A 88 13.94 -16.09 7.72
C GLN A 88 14.26 -16.78 6.38
N ALA A 89 15.50 -16.70 5.89
CA ALA A 89 15.91 -17.40 4.68
C ALA A 89 16.91 -18.51 4.99
N ARG A 90 16.41 -19.68 5.38
CA ARG A 90 16.93 -20.95 4.85
C ARG A 90 15.91 -22.08 5.11
N PRO A 91 15.56 -22.88 4.08
CA PRO A 91 14.72 -24.06 4.24
C PRO A 91 15.38 -25.13 5.12
#